data_AF-A0A3G3IGJ5-F1
#
_entry.id   AF-A0A3G3IGJ5-F1
#
_cell.length_a   1.000
_cell.length_b   1.000
_cell.length_c   1.000
_cell.angle_alpha   90.00
_cell.angle_beta   90.00
_cell.angle_gamma   90.00
#
_symmetry.space_group_name_H-M   'P 1'
#
loop_
_entity.id
_entity.type
_entity.pdbx_description
1 polymer ?
#
loop_
_entity_poly.entity_id
_entity_poly.type
_entity_poly.pdbx_seq_one_letter_code
_entity_poly.pdbx_strand_id
1 'polypeptide(L)'
;MKYICRECGQEIPDDAEFCYSCGALKKTAMAIDDTGVPVNEKSGVCPHCGFENKEGDAFCASCGKPIAPMMTAQVMIQRKLTTRDKIAIGLAVVPGIFSVFGLGHLVMKKYSRAFLYMAISAIWIYLYLFYIRTTGSMFFLWLMFEFFIYFRQSMEVIGLVYFKGPDNKRGP
;
A
#
# COMPACT_ATOMS: atom_id res chain seq x y z
N MET A 1 -1.58 -8.04 -15.10
CA MET A 1 -2.30 -9.25 -14.63
C MET A 1 -1.30 -10.08 -13.85
N LYS A 2 -1.62 -10.44 -12.61
CA LYS A 2 -0.76 -11.23 -11.74
C LYS A 2 -1.41 -12.59 -11.50
N TYR A 3 -0.62 -13.65 -11.48
CA TYR A 3 -1.13 -14.99 -11.18
C TYR A 3 -0.73 -15.36 -9.76
N ILE A 4 -1.69 -15.76 -8.93
CA ILE A 4 -1.43 -16.22 -7.57
C ILE A 4 -1.76 -17.69 -7.45
N CYS A 5 -0.78 -18.46 -6.99
CA CYS A 5 -0.92 -19.88 -6.80
C CYS A 5 -2.03 -20.18 -5.77
N ARG A 6 -2.99 -21.05 -6.13
CA ARG A 6 -4.05 -21.47 -5.20
C ARG A 6 -3.55 -22.40 -4.08
N GLU A 7 -2.48 -23.14 -4.35
CA GLU A 7 -1.94 -24.12 -3.39
C GLU A 7 -1.11 -23.44 -2.30
N CYS A 8 -0.21 -22.51 -2.67
CA CYS A 8 0.72 -21.90 -1.72
C CYS A 8 0.59 -20.37 -1.57
N GLY A 9 -0.25 -19.71 -2.35
CA GLY A 9 -0.44 -18.25 -2.29
C GLY A 9 0.71 -17.41 -2.87
N GLN A 10 1.74 -18.04 -3.45
CA GLN A 10 2.87 -17.33 -4.05
C GLN A 10 2.50 -16.73 -5.42
N GLU A 11 3.05 -15.56 -5.73
CA GLU A 11 2.95 -14.96 -7.07
C GLU A 11 3.72 -15.82 -8.08
N ILE A 12 3.04 -16.20 -9.16
CA ILE A 12 3.58 -16.92 -10.31
C ILE A 12 3.91 -15.88 -11.39
N PRO A 13 5.17 -15.80 -11.84
CA PRO A 13 5.56 -14.91 -12.94
C PRO A 13 4.77 -15.15 -14.24
N ASP A 14 4.61 -14.11 -15.05
CA ASP A 14 3.85 -14.19 -16.30
C ASP A 14 4.46 -15.15 -17.33
N ASP A 15 5.78 -15.34 -17.29
CA ASP A 15 6.56 -16.23 -18.13
C ASP A 15 6.63 -17.68 -17.61
N ALA A 16 6.18 -17.94 -16.38
CA ALA A 16 6.25 -19.27 -15.78
C ALA A 16 5.02 -20.12 -16.13
N GLU A 17 5.19 -21.40 -16.45
CA GLU A 17 4.08 -22.36 -16.67
C GLU A 17 3.59 -23.01 -15.37
N PHE A 18 4.40 -22.96 -14.32
CA PHE A 18 4.12 -23.55 -13.00
C PHE A 18 4.68 -22.66 -11.88
N CYS A 19 4.16 -22.85 -10.67
CA CYS A 19 4.61 -22.16 -9.48
C CYS A 19 5.97 -22.69 -9.04
N TYR A 20 6.99 -21.83 -9.00
CA TYR A 20 8.34 -22.21 -8.56
C TYR A 20 8.43 -22.63 -7.09
N SER A 21 7.44 -22.30 -6.26
CA SER A 21 7.45 -22.63 -4.83
C SER A 21 6.81 -23.97 -4.49
N CYS A 22 5.78 -24.41 -5.23
CA CYS A 22 5.06 -25.65 -4.92
C CYS A 22 4.87 -26.60 -6.12
N GLY A 23 5.24 -26.18 -7.33
CA GLY A 23 5.09 -26.98 -8.55
C GLY A 23 3.67 -26.97 -9.15
N ALA A 24 2.71 -26.28 -8.54
CA ALA A 24 1.34 -26.20 -9.07
C ALA A 24 1.28 -25.47 -10.42
N LEU A 25 0.44 -25.95 -11.34
CA LEU A 25 0.35 -25.40 -12.71
C LEU A 25 -0.29 -24.01 -12.73
N LYS A 26 0.22 -23.11 -13.58
CA LYS A 26 -0.33 -21.74 -13.72
C LYS A 26 -1.82 -21.72 -14.13
N LYS A 27 -2.29 -22.73 -14.87
CA LYS A 27 -3.71 -22.86 -15.26
C LYS A 27 -4.67 -22.94 -14.07
N THR A 28 -4.21 -23.39 -12.90
CA THR A 28 -5.02 -23.44 -11.68
C THR A 28 -4.85 -22.19 -10.81
N ALA A 29 -3.95 -21.27 -11.18
CA ALA A 29 -3.70 -20.04 -10.45
C ALA A 29 -4.85 -19.03 -10.61
N MET A 30 -5.04 -18.18 -9.60
CA MET A 30 -5.98 -17.06 -9.66
C MET A 30 -5.33 -15.91 -10.42
N ALA A 31 -5.93 -15.50 -11.53
CA ALA A 31 -5.57 -14.26 -12.20
C ALA A 31 -6.18 -13.10 -11.43
N ILE A 32 -5.34 -12.17 -10.99
CA ILE A 32 -5.70 -10.95 -10.27
C ILE A 32 -5.30 -9.77 -11.17
N ASP A 33 -6.18 -8.79 -11.30
CA ASP A 33 -5.83 -7.55 -11.97
C ASP A 33 -4.88 -6.70 -11.12
N ASP A 34 -4.33 -5.64 -11.71
CA ASP A 34 -3.36 -4.77 -11.02
C ASP A 34 -4.01 -3.99 -9.84
N THR A 35 -5.33 -4.12 -9.66
CA THR A 35 -6.12 -3.56 -8.55
C THR A 35 -6.43 -4.56 -7.43
N GLY A 36 -5.98 -5.81 -7.53
CA GLY A 36 -6.17 -6.82 -6.48
C GLY A 36 -7.51 -7.55 -6.56
N VAL A 37 -8.26 -7.40 -7.65
CA VAL A 37 -9.55 -8.07 -7.87
C VAL A 37 -9.31 -9.33 -8.72
N PRO A 38 -9.81 -10.50 -8.30
CA PRO A 38 -9.72 -11.71 -9.12
C PRO A 38 -10.50 -11.53 -10.42
N VAL A 39 -9.84 -11.72 -11.55
CA VAL A 39 -10.37 -11.54 -12.92
C VAL A 39 -11.40 -12.63 -13.29
N ASN A 40 -11.64 -13.58 -12.37
CA ASN A 40 -12.51 -14.72 -12.62
C ASN A 40 -13.82 -14.65 -11.82
N GLU A 41 -14.60 -13.60 -12.07
CA GLU A 41 -16.04 -13.57 -11.73
C GLU A 41 -16.89 -14.44 -12.68
N LYS A 42 -16.30 -15.04 -13.73
CA LYS A 42 -17.04 -15.67 -14.84
C LYS A 42 -16.87 -17.18 -15.00
N SER A 43 -16.57 -17.91 -13.94
CA SER A 43 -16.74 -19.37 -14.01
C SER A 43 -17.71 -19.80 -12.92
N GLY A 44 -18.97 -20.03 -13.33
CA GLY A 44 -19.99 -20.67 -12.50
C GLY A 44 -19.62 -22.10 -12.07
N VAL A 45 -18.47 -22.61 -12.51
CA VAL A 45 -17.97 -23.93 -12.16
C VAL A 45 -17.43 -23.95 -10.73
N CYS A 46 -17.99 -24.82 -9.89
CA CYS A 46 -17.56 -25.00 -8.51
C CYS A 46 -16.09 -25.48 -8.46
N PRO A 47 -15.20 -24.77 -7.74
CA PRO A 47 -13.79 -25.15 -7.64
C PRO A 47 -13.57 -26.43 -6.83
N HIS A 48 -14.57 -26.87 -6.05
CA HIS A 48 -14.45 -28.04 -5.18
C HIS A 48 -14.95 -29.34 -5.80
N CYS A 49 -15.93 -29.27 -6.70
CA CYS A 49 -16.56 -30.47 -7.27
C CYS A 49 -16.71 -30.44 -8.80
N GLY A 50 -16.39 -29.32 -9.46
CA GLY A 50 -16.50 -29.18 -10.91
C GLY A 50 -17.92 -28.98 -11.44
N PHE A 51 -18.92 -28.83 -10.57
CA PHE A 51 -20.31 -28.63 -10.98
C PHE A 51 -20.56 -27.21 -11.52
N GLU A 52 -21.21 -27.09 -12.67
CA GLU A 52 -21.66 -25.81 -13.25
C GLU A 52 -22.86 -25.25 -12.45
N ASN A 53 -22.61 -24.17 -11.71
CA ASN A 53 -23.61 -23.36 -11.04
C ASN A 53 -23.90 -22.10 -11.87
N LYS A 54 -25.02 -21.45 -11.55
CA LYS A 54 -25.44 -20.23 -12.27
C LYS A 54 -24.57 -19.05 -11.83
N GLU A 55 -24.44 -18.09 -12.73
CA GLU A 55 -23.76 -16.83 -12.43
C GLU A 55 -24.44 -16.15 -11.24
N GLY A 56 -23.68 -15.89 -10.17
CA GLY A 56 -24.18 -15.26 -8.94
C GLY A 56 -24.54 -16.20 -7.78
N ASP A 57 -24.44 -17.52 -7.94
CA ASP A 57 -24.68 -18.45 -6.83
C ASP A 57 -23.58 -18.31 -5.74
N ALA A 58 -23.99 -18.09 -4.49
CA ALA A 58 -23.06 -17.99 -3.36
C ALA A 58 -22.51 -19.37 -2.93
N PHE A 59 -23.28 -20.44 -3.15
CA PHE A 59 -22.96 -21.81 -2.76
C PHE A 59 -23.25 -22.77 -3.91
N CYS A 60 -22.45 -23.84 -3.99
CA CYS A 60 -22.62 -24.84 -5.02
C CYS A 60 -23.89 -25.67 -4.78
N ALA A 61 -24.75 -25.77 -5.80
CA ALA A 61 -25.98 -26.55 -5.75
C ALA A 61 -25.74 -28.06 -5.60
N SER A 62 -24.54 -28.54 -5.95
CA SER A 62 -24.18 -29.96 -5.86
C SER A 62 -23.49 -30.32 -4.54
N CYS A 63 -22.47 -29.55 -4.13
CA CYS A 63 -21.65 -29.90 -2.96
C CYS A 63 -21.87 -29.01 -1.72
N GLY A 64 -22.69 -27.96 -1.82
CA GLY A 64 -23.01 -27.04 -0.73
C GLY A 64 -21.85 -26.12 -0.29
N LYS A 65 -20.65 -26.26 -0.88
CA LYS A 65 -19.50 -25.41 -0.56
C LYS A 65 -19.62 -24.05 -1.25
N PRO A 66 -19.11 -22.96 -0.64
CA PRO A 66 -19.14 -21.64 -1.25
C PRO A 66 -18.38 -21.64 -2.59
N ILE A 67 -18.97 -21.02 -3.61
CA ILE A 67 -18.38 -20.95 -4.97
C ILE A 67 -17.36 -19.80 -5.04
N ALA A 68 -17.66 -18.70 -4.36
CA ALA A 68 -16.72 -17.63 -4.14
C ALA A 68 -15.76 -18.02 -3.00
N PRO A 69 -14.43 -17.97 -3.19
CA PRO A 69 -13.54 -17.97 -2.04
C PRO A 69 -13.92 -16.76 -1.19
N MET A 70 -14.33 -16.96 0.06
CA MET A 70 -14.46 -15.87 1.02
C MET A 70 -13.09 -15.17 1.09
N MET A 71 -12.95 -14.04 0.39
CA MET A 71 -11.74 -13.24 0.36
C MET A 71 -11.58 -12.56 1.72
N THR A 72 -10.96 -13.27 2.66
CA THR A 72 -10.21 -12.68 3.78
C THR A 72 -8.77 -13.15 3.83
N ALA A 73 -8.27 -13.79 2.78
CA ALA A 73 -6.83 -13.79 2.54
C ALA A 73 -6.46 -12.44 1.92
N GLN A 74 -6.10 -11.46 2.77
CA GLN A 74 -5.28 -10.34 2.33
C GLN A 74 -3.96 -10.93 1.81
N VAL A 75 -3.95 -11.34 0.55
CA VAL A 75 -2.71 -11.67 -0.12
C VAL A 75 -1.91 -10.38 -0.11
N MET A 76 -0.81 -10.36 0.63
CA MET A 76 0.14 -9.26 0.65
C MET A 76 0.83 -9.21 -0.72
N ILE A 77 0.12 -8.69 -1.72
CA ILE A 77 0.68 -8.43 -3.03
C ILE A 77 1.75 -7.36 -2.83
N GLN A 78 3.02 -7.77 -2.92
CA GLN A 78 4.15 -6.85 -2.94
C GLN A 78 3.99 -5.94 -4.17
N ARG A 79 3.43 -4.75 -3.95
CA ARG A 79 3.28 -3.75 -5.00
C ARG A 79 4.67 -3.21 -5.35
N LYS A 80 5.02 -3.27 -6.64
CA LYS A 80 6.21 -2.61 -7.16
C LYS A 80 6.05 -1.09 -7.02
N LEU A 81 7.00 -0.42 -6.35
CA LEU A 81 6.97 1.04 -6.19
C LEU A 81 7.10 1.74 -7.55
N THR A 82 6.21 2.68 -7.81
CA THR A 82 6.28 3.57 -8.97
C THR A 82 7.35 4.66 -8.77
N THR A 83 7.76 5.33 -9.85
CA THR A 83 8.68 6.48 -9.76
C THR A 83 8.10 7.58 -8.87
N ARG A 84 6.78 7.80 -8.90
CA ARG A 84 6.10 8.78 -8.03
C ARG A 84 6.22 8.41 -6.54
N ASP A 85 6.08 7.12 -6.21
CA ASP A 85 6.21 6.63 -4.84
C ASP A 85 7.64 6.86 -4.32
N LYS A 86 8.66 6.60 -5.15
CA LYS A 86 10.07 6.87 -4.82
C LYS A 86 10.34 8.36 -4.58
N ILE A 87 9.81 9.22 -5.44
CA ILE A 87 9.92 10.69 -5.30
C ILE A 87 9.24 11.15 -4.01
N ALA A 88 8.05 10.61 -3.70
CA ALA A 88 7.32 10.95 -2.48
C ALA A 88 8.12 10.60 -1.21
N ILE A 89 8.74 9.41 -1.17
CA ILE A 89 9.62 9.00 -0.07
C ILE A 89 10.85 9.91 0.00
N GLY A 90 11.50 10.15 -1.14
CA GLY A 90 12.69 11.01 -1.20
C GLY A 90 12.43 12.41 -0.66
N LEU A 91 11.33 13.04 -1.09
CA LEU A 91 10.90 14.37 -0.63
C LEU A 91 10.37 14.37 0.81
N ALA A 92 10.01 13.22 1.37
CA ALA A 92 9.62 13.12 2.78
C ALA A 92 10.85 13.04 3.70
N VAL A 93 11.90 12.36 3.26
CA VAL A 93 13.07 12.00 4.07
C VAL A 93 14.18 13.05 3.96
N VAL A 94 14.61 13.39 2.74
CA VAL A 94 15.81 14.21 2.52
C VAL A 94 15.63 15.67 2.97
N PRO A 95 14.53 16.37 2.61
CA PRO A 95 14.32 17.75 3.05
C PRO A 95 14.04 17.86 4.56
N GLY A 96 13.51 16.80 5.18
CA GLY A 96 13.23 16.76 6.61
C GLY A 96 14.48 16.89 7.48
N ILE A 97 15.66 16.54 6.96
CA ILE A 97 16.96 16.76 7.63
C ILE A 97 17.25 18.25 7.83
N PHE A 98 16.70 19.11 6.96
CA PHE A 98 16.83 20.57 7.03
C PHE A 98 15.58 21.24 7.62
N SER A 99 14.82 20.50 8.42
CA SER A 99 13.55 20.93 9.03
C SER A 99 12.48 21.36 8.02
N VAL A 100 12.56 20.90 6.76
CA VAL A 100 11.55 21.16 5.72
C VAL A 100 10.66 19.94 5.56
N PHE A 101 9.48 20.00 6.15
CA PHE A 101 8.51 18.90 6.21
C PHE A 101 7.36 19.11 5.21
N GLY A 102 6.69 18.01 4.84
CA GLY A 102 5.42 18.03 4.09
C GLY A 102 5.53 17.87 2.57
N LEU A 103 6.72 17.99 1.97
CA LEU A 103 6.89 17.89 0.51
C LEU A 103 6.46 16.52 -0.07
N GLY A 104 6.71 15.42 0.65
CA GLY A 104 6.24 14.09 0.24
C GLY A 104 4.71 13.98 0.12
N HIS A 105 3.95 14.70 0.95
CA HIS A 105 2.49 14.70 0.92
C HIS A 105 1.91 15.45 -0.31
N LEU A 106 2.64 16.42 -0.86
CA LEU A 106 2.27 17.11 -2.11
C LEU A 106 2.25 16.15 -3.28
N VAL A 107 3.28 15.31 -3.41
CA VAL A 107 3.37 14.28 -4.46
C VAL A 107 2.22 13.29 -4.37
N MET A 108 1.82 12.95 -3.15
CA MET A 108 0.70 12.02 -2.87
C MET A 108 -0.68 12.67 -2.96
N LYS A 109 -0.78 13.94 -3.37
CA LYS A 109 -2.02 14.74 -3.42
C LYS A 109 -2.80 14.70 -2.10
N LYS A 110 -2.09 14.80 -0.97
CA LYS A 110 -2.65 14.89 0.40
C LYS A 110 -2.45 16.31 0.93
N TYR A 111 -3.12 17.27 0.28
CA TYR A 111 -2.87 18.71 0.47
C TYR A 111 -3.05 19.18 1.92
N SER A 112 -4.10 18.73 2.62
CA SER A 112 -4.33 19.10 4.04
C SER A 112 -3.13 18.75 4.92
N ARG A 113 -2.60 17.52 4.80
CA ARG A 113 -1.40 17.09 5.53
C ARG A 113 -0.15 17.84 5.06
N ALA A 114 0.00 18.06 3.74
CA ALA A 114 1.12 18.80 3.20
C ALA A 114 1.22 20.22 3.77
N PHE A 115 0.12 20.97 3.77
CA PHE A 115 0.07 22.33 4.31
C PHE A 115 0.27 22.36 5.83
N LEU A 116 -0.28 21.38 6.56
CA LEU A 116 -0.04 21.26 8.00
C LEU A 116 1.46 21.13 8.31
N TYR A 117 2.16 20.20 7.67
CA TYR A 117 3.60 20.00 7.91
C TYR A 117 4.45 21.17 7.40
N MET A 118 4.06 21.85 6.31
CA MET A 118 4.73 23.07 5.88
C MET A 118 4.58 24.21 6.89
N ALA A 119 3.38 24.39 7.46
CA ALA A 119 3.15 25.38 8.51
C ALA A 119 3.98 25.08 9.77
N ILE A 120 4.03 23.81 10.17
CA ILE A 120 4.91 23.34 11.26
C ILE A 120 6.37 23.67 10.94
N SER A 121 6.84 23.41 9.71
CA SER A 121 8.22 23.73 9.29
C SER A 121 8.53 25.22 9.40
N ALA A 122 7.61 26.08 8.95
CA ALA A 122 7.78 27.54 9.03
C ALA A 122 7.85 28.02 10.48
N ILE A 123 6.98 27.52 11.35
CA ILE A 123 7.00 27.81 12.79
C ILE A 123 8.30 27.28 13.43
N TRP A 124 8.73 26.08 13.04
CA TRP A 124 9.96 25.46 13.54
C TRP A 124 11.18 26.33 13.20
N ILE A 125 11.34 26.69 11.92
CA ILE A 125 12.44 27.54 11.48
C ILE A 125 12.40 28.92 12.17
N TYR A 126 11.21 29.51 12.33
CA TYR A 126 11.06 30.78 13.05
C TYR A 126 11.52 30.69 14.52
N LEU A 127 11.02 29.70 15.27
CA LEU A 127 11.39 29.54 16.68
C LEU A 127 12.89 29.25 16.83
N TYR A 128 13.48 28.46 15.93
CA TYR A 128 14.91 28.22 15.90
C TYR A 128 15.73 29.51 15.73
N LEU A 129 15.37 30.32 14.73
CA LEU A 129 16.12 31.54 14.38
C LEU A 129 16.03 32.63 15.46
N PHE A 130 14.88 32.77 16.13
CA PHE A 130 14.63 33.91 17.02
C PHE A 130 14.75 33.60 18.51
N TYR A 131 14.54 32.35 18.93
CA TYR A 131 14.41 32.02 20.35
C TYR A 131 15.43 30.98 20.84
N ILE A 132 15.84 30.04 19.99
CA ILE A 132 16.62 28.89 20.46
C ILE A 132 18.10 29.16 20.23
N ARG A 133 18.80 29.41 21.34
CA ARG A 133 20.26 29.49 21.35
C ARG A 133 20.85 28.08 21.23
N THR A 134 21.92 27.94 20.47
CA THR A 134 22.56 26.66 20.06
C THR A 134 23.13 25.80 21.20
N THR A 135 22.98 26.19 22.47
CA THR A 135 23.53 25.47 23.62
C THR A 135 22.57 25.55 24.82
N GLY A 136 22.17 24.38 25.34
CA GLY A 136 21.33 24.26 26.54
C GLY A 136 20.25 23.18 26.45
N SER A 137 19.52 22.95 27.55
CA SER A 137 18.42 21.97 27.62
C SER A 137 17.29 22.24 26.62
N MET A 138 17.00 23.52 26.33
CA MET A 138 16.02 23.93 25.33
C MET A 138 16.39 23.46 23.91
N PHE A 139 17.69 23.42 23.58
CA PHE A 139 18.16 22.91 22.30
C PHE A 139 18.01 21.38 22.19
N PHE A 140 18.23 20.63 23.27
CA PHE A 140 17.98 19.17 23.25
C PHE A 140 16.49 18.84 23.12
N LEU A 141 15.62 19.57 23.83
CA LEU A 141 14.17 19.43 23.69
C LEU A 141 13.73 19.72 22.25
N TRP A 142 14.30 20.76 21.63
CA TRP A 142 14.10 21.07 20.23
C TRP A 142 14.43 19.88 19.32
N LEU A 143 15.64 19.32 19.43
CA LEU A 143 16.05 18.17 18.61
C LEU A 143 15.12 16.96 18.81
N MET A 144 14.62 16.72 20.03
CA MET A 144 13.67 15.63 20.27
C MET A 144 12.33 15.83 19.57
N PHE A 145 11.76 17.03 19.66
CA PHE A 145 10.51 17.34 18.96
C PHE A 145 10.70 17.33 17.45
N GLU A 146 11.82 17.84 16.95
CA GLU A 146 12.17 17.81 15.53
C GLU A 146 12.23 16.38 15.00
N PHE A 147 12.97 15.51 15.72
CA PHE A 147 13.03 14.09 15.39
C PHE A 147 11.64 13.45 15.40
N PHE A 148 10.80 13.77 16.37
CA PHE A 148 9.45 13.22 16.45
C PHE A 148 8.58 13.67 15.27
N ILE A 149 8.62 14.96 14.90
CA ILE A 149 7.89 15.51 13.75
C ILE A 149 8.38 14.83 12.46
N TYR A 150 9.69 14.78 12.26
CA TYR A 150 10.33 14.12 11.13
C TYR A 150 9.95 12.65 11.02
N PHE A 151 10.05 11.89 12.12
CA PHE A 151 9.73 10.47 12.16
C PHE A 151 8.25 10.22 11.86
N ARG A 152 7.34 10.99 12.48
CA ARG A 152 5.89 10.87 12.23
C ARG A 152 5.53 11.16 10.78
N GLN A 153 6.07 12.24 10.22
CA GLN A 153 5.83 12.60 8.82
C GLN A 153 6.39 11.53 7.86
N SER A 154 7.59 11.01 8.13
CA SER A 154 8.22 9.98 7.30
C SER A 154 7.42 8.69 7.32
N MET A 155 7.01 8.23 8.50
CA MET A 155 6.19 7.04 8.66
C MET A 155 4.81 7.19 8.01
N GLU A 156 4.20 8.38 8.06
CA GLU A 156 2.94 8.66 7.38
C GLU A 156 3.07 8.52 5.86
N VAL A 157 4.13 9.09 5.25
CA VAL A 157 4.36 8.98 3.79
C VAL A 157 4.70 7.55 3.38
N ILE A 158 5.56 6.86 4.14
CA ILE A 158 5.88 5.44 3.90
C ILE A 158 4.59 4.61 3.97
N GLY A 159 3.75 4.83 4.98
CA GLY A 159 2.47 4.15 5.11
C GLY A 159 1.55 4.38 3.92
N LEU A 160 1.47 5.62 3.41
CA LEU A 160 0.68 5.96 2.22
C LEU A 160 1.20 5.28 0.94
N VAL A 161 2.51 5.03 0.85
CA VAL A 161 3.12 4.36 -0.30
C VAL A 161 2.91 2.86 -0.26
N TYR A 162 3.16 2.22 0.89
CA TYR A 162 3.13 0.76 1.01
C TYR A 162 1.73 0.20 1.28
N PHE A 163 0.87 0.93 2.01
CA PHE A 163 -0.47 0.46 2.41
C PHE A 163 -1.59 1.16 1.63
N LYS A 164 -1.36 1.48 0.35
CA LYS A 164 -2.39 2.05 -0.52
C LYS A 164 -3.48 0.98 -0.79
N GLY A 165 -4.61 1.08 -0.09
CA GLY A 165 -5.79 0.26 -0.38
C GLY A 165 -6.28 0.46 -1.83
N PRO A 166 -7.12 -0.45 -2.37
CA PRO A 166 -7.71 -0.28 -3.70
C PRO A 166 -8.32 1.10 -3.75
N ASP A 167 -7.90 1.89 -4.73
CA ASP A 167 -8.23 3.31 -4.83
C ASP A 167 -9.73 3.50 -4.60
N ASN A 168 -10.10 3.97 -3.39
CA ASN A 168 -11.44 4.49 -3.18
C ASN A 168 -11.54 5.63 -4.17
N LYS A 169 -12.31 5.41 -5.23
CA LYS A 169 -12.57 6.37 -6.30
C LYS A 169 -12.77 7.72 -5.62
N ARG A 170 -11.78 8.60 -5.76
CA ARG A 170 -11.95 9.98 -5.36
C ARG A 170 -12.98 10.50 -6.36
N GLY A 171 -14.25 10.50 -5.93
CA GLY A 171 -15.31 11.26 -6.56
C GLY A 171 -14.89 12.73 -6.64
N PRO A 172 -15.59 13.46 -7.53
CA PRO A 172 -15.04 14.36 -8.55
C PRO A 172 -13.95 15.34 -8.08
#